data_AF-A0A8B6LZ09-F1
#
_entry.id   AF-A0A8B6LZ09-F1
#
_cell.length_a   1.000
_cell.length_b   1.000
_cell.length_c   1.000
_cell.angle_alpha   90.00
_cell.angle_beta   90.00
_cell.angle_gamma   90.00
#
_symmetry.space_group_name_H-M   'P 1'
#
loop_
_entity.id
_entity.type
_entity.pdbx_description
1 polymer ?
#
loop_
_entity_poly.entity_id
_entity_poly.type
_entity_poly.pdbx_seq_one_letter_code
_entity_poly.pdbx_strand_id
1 'polypeptide(L)'
;MQASLLRPFAINRTTMFYIGAALLMVLFLLSPQHAFASEGTGGSLPYESWLTNLRNSVTGPVAFALSIIGIVIAGGVLIFGGDLNGFFRTLIFLVLVMALLVGAQNVMSTFFGRGAEIAALGDAVMHQLKAASVLTNSVRTV
;
A
#
# COMPACT_ATOMS: atom_id res chain seq x y z
N MET A 1 -34.75 -54.06 -25.93
CA MET A 1 -33.95 -54.44 -24.76
C MET A 1 -33.25 -53.18 -24.25
N GLN A 2 -34.00 -52.25 -23.65
CA GLN A 2 -34.16 -51.97 -22.20
C GLN A 2 -32.93 -51.33 -21.52
N ALA A 3 -33.02 -49.99 -21.47
CA ALA A 3 -32.49 -48.99 -20.54
C ALA A 3 -31.30 -49.38 -19.64
N SER A 4 -30.13 -48.84 -19.98
CA SER A 4 -28.97 -48.70 -19.10
C SER A 4 -29.30 -47.80 -17.92
N LEU A 5 -29.37 -48.40 -16.73
CA LEU A 5 -29.68 -47.79 -15.45
C LEU A 5 -28.67 -46.68 -15.10
N LEU A 6 -29.17 -45.45 -15.03
CA LEU A 6 -28.45 -44.30 -14.47
C LEU A 6 -28.19 -44.59 -12.99
N ARG A 7 -26.92 -44.79 -12.64
CA ARG A 7 -26.47 -44.94 -11.25
C ARG A 7 -26.87 -43.68 -10.48
N PRO A 8 -27.67 -43.76 -9.40
CA PRO A 8 -27.95 -42.60 -8.57
C PRO A 8 -26.63 -42.15 -7.94
N PHE A 9 -26.19 -40.94 -8.28
CA PHE A 9 -25.02 -40.33 -7.68
C PHE A 9 -25.34 -40.06 -6.20
N ALA A 10 -24.87 -40.94 -5.30
CA ALA A 10 -25.02 -40.76 -3.87
C ALA A 10 -24.06 -39.65 -3.40
N ILE A 11 -24.55 -38.40 -3.43
CA ILE A 11 -23.79 -37.23 -2.98
C ILE A 11 -23.58 -37.34 -1.47
N ASN A 12 -22.35 -37.61 -1.05
CA ASN A 12 -21.99 -37.64 0.36
C ASN A 12 -22.03 -36.20 0.93
N ARG A 13 -22.59 -36.02 2.14
CA ARG A 13 -22.74 -34.70 2.78
C ARG A 13 -21.39 -33.97 2.93
N THR A 14 -20.32 -34.71 3.19
CA THR A 14 -18.96 -34.17 3.28
C THR A 14 -18.45 -33.66 1.94
N THR A 15 -18.75 -34.37 0.83
CA THR A 15 -18.41 -33.93 -0.53
C THR A 15 -19.19 -32.68 -0.92
N MET A 16 -20.44 -32.55 -0.48
CA MET A 16 -21.26 -31.35 -0.68
C MET A 16 -20.68 -30.14 0.06
N PHE A 17 -20.16 -30.34 1.28
CA PHE A 17 -19.46 -29.29 2.03
C PHE A 17 -18.18 -28.83 1.34
N TYR A 18 -17.35 -29.76 0.84
CA TYR A 18 -16.12 -29.41 0.11
C TYR A 18 -16.39 -28.68 -1.20
N ILE A 19 -17.42 -29.08 -1.95
CA ILE A 19 -17.82 -28.38 -3.19
C ILE A 19 -18.33 -26.97 -2.87
N GLY A 20 -19.14 -26.82 -1.81
CA GLY A 20 -19.59 -25.51 -1.34
C GLY A 20 -18.44 -24.60 -0.92
N ALA A 21 -17.48 -25.12 -0.16
CA ALA A 21 -16.28 -24.39 0.25
C ALA A 21 -15.40 -24.00 -0.95
N ALA A 22 -15.20 -24.91 -1.91
CA ALA A 22 -14.45 -24.65 -3.13
C ALA A 22 -15.13 -23.58 -4.00
N LEU A 23 -16.46 -23.63 -4.13
CA LEU A 23 -17.23 -22.60 -4.84
C LEU A 23 -17.13 -21.24 -4.16
N LEU A 24 -17.22 -21.19 -2.83
CA LEU A 24 -17.04 -19.95 -2.07
C LEU A 24 -15.62 -19.39 -2.21
N MET A 25 -14.61 -20.26 -2.20
CA MET A 25 -13.21 -19.85 -2.42
C MET A 25 -13.00 -19.27 -3.82
N VAL A 26 -13.55 -19.92 -4.86
CA VAL A 26 -13.51 -19.42 -6.23
C VAL A 26 -14.29 -18.11 -6.35
N LEU A 27 -15.46 -17.99 -5.74
CA LEU A 27 -16.24 -16.73 -5.69
C LEU A 27 -15.47 -15.61 -4.99
N PHE A 28 -14.72 -15.92 -3.93
CA PHE A 28 -13.88 -14.94 -3.25
C PHE A 28 -12.71 -14.50 -4.11
N LEU A 29 -12.07 -15.42 -4.84
CA LEU A 29 -11.00 -15.12 -5.80
C LEU A 29 -11.48 -14.36 -7.03
N LEU A 30 -12.73 -14.56 -7.45
CA LEU A 30 -13.36 -13.82 -8.56
C LEU A 30 -14.08 -12.55 -8.09
N SER A 31 -14.15 -12.30 -6.78
CA SER A 31 -14.76 -11.09 -6.26
C SER A 31 -13.94 -9.87 -6.71
N PRO A 32 -14.57 -8.81 -7.24
CA PRO A 32 -13.87 -7.59 -7.58
C PRO A 32 -13.22 -7.02 -6.32
N GLN A 33 -11.89 -7.01 -6.30
CA GLN A 33 -11.07 -6.37 -5.27
C GLN A 33 -11.16 -4.85 -5.36
N HIS A 34 -12.36 -4.29 -5.20
CA HIS A 34 -12.56 -2.86 -4.98
C HIS A 34 -12.29 -2.53 -3.51
N ALA A 35 -11.08 -2.86 -3.04
CA ALA A 35 -10.52 -2.23 -1.86
C ALA A 35 -9.96 -0.88 -2.30
N PHE A 36 -10.84 0.12 -2.43
CA PHE A 36 -10.45 1.52 -2.52
C PHE A 36 -9.87 1.96 -1.17
N ALA A 37 -8.71 1.43 -0.81
CA ALA A 37 -7.78 2.13 0.06
C ALA A 37 -7.06 3.17 -0.80
N SER A 38 -7.81 4.12 -1.35
CA SER A 38 -7.20 5.31 -1.92
C SER A 38 -6.55 6.04 -0.75
N GLU A 39 -5.23 6.17 -0.78
CA GLU A 39 -4.59 7.33 -0.14
C GLU A 39 -5.40 8.55 -0.59
N GLY A 40 -5.98 9.26 0.37
CA GLY A 40 -7.23 10.01 0.16
C GLY A 40 -7.30 10.83 -1.14
N THR A 41 -7.98 10.30 -2.16
CA THR A 41 -8.54 11.10 -3.26
C THR A 41 -9.96 11.57 -2.89
N GLY A 42 -10.19 11.83 -1.60
CA GLY A 42 -11.43 12.42 -1.10
C GLY A 42 -11.47 13.89 -1.45
N GLY A 43 -11.95 14.19 -2.67
CA GLY A 43 -12.35 15.51 -3.18
C GLY A 43 -11.67 16.71 -2.53
N SER A 44 -10.52 17.12 -3.06
CA SER A 44 -9.79 18.40 -2.86
C SER A 44 -10.36 19.35 -1.80
N LEU A 45 -10.34 18.95 -0.53
CA LEU A 45 -10.77 19.82 0.55
C LEU A 45 -9.72 20.95 0.68
N PRO A 46 -10.12 22.21 0.92
CA PRO A 46 -9.20 23.36 0.86
C PRO A 46 -7.96 23.23 1.77
N TYR A 47 -8.06 22.44 2.84
CA TYR A 47 -6.97 22.20 3.79
C TYR A 47 -5.98 21.11 3.36
N GLU A 48 -6.35 20.22 2.43
CA GLU A 48 -5.53 19.08 2.01
C GLU A 48 -4.26 19.56 1.31
N SER A 49 -4.35 20.59 0.45
CA SER A 49 -3.19 21.24 -0.14
C SER A 49 -2.23 21.81 0.90
N TRP A 50 -2.74 22.50 1.94
CA TRP A 50 -1.89 23.00 3.02
C TRP A 50 -1.22 21.86 3.79
N LEU A 51 -1.96 20.79 4.11
CA LEU A 51 -1.43 19.64 4.84
C LEU A 51 -0.36 18.89 4.04
N THR A 52 -0.57 18.75 2.72
CA THR A 52 0.41 18.16 1.80
C THR A 52 1.65 19.03 1.68
N ASN A 53 1.51 20.36 1.60
CA ASN A 53 2.65 21.28 1.61
C ASN A 53 3.41 21.23 2.95
N LEU A 54 2.70 21.11 4.07
CA LEU A 54 3.31 20.96 5.39
C LEU A 54 4.11 19.66 5.49
N ARG A 55 3.55 18.53 5.02
CA ARG A 55 4.27 17.25 4.92
C ARG A 55 5.55 17.39 4.08
N ASN A 56 5.44 18.00 2.91
CA ASN A 56 6.58 18.19 2.00
C ASN A 56 7.64 19.11 2.62
N SER A 57 7.24 20.11 3.40
CA SER A 57 8.12 21.01 4.13
C SER A 57 8.87 20.28 5.26
N VAL A 58 8.13 19.54 6.11
CA VAL A 58 8.68 18.81 7.26
C VAL A 58 9.55 17.63 6.84
N THR A 59 9.33 17.06 5.66
CA THR A 59 10.22 16.01 5.12
C THR A 59 11.28 16.54 4.15
N GLY A 60 11.23 17.83 3.84
CA GLY A 60 12.10 18.49 2.88
C GLY A 60 13.12 19.44 3.54
N PRO A 61 13.47 20.56 2.88
CA PRO A 61 14.54 21.46 3.33
C PRO A 61 14.35 22.05 4.74
N VAL A 62 13.11 22.15 5.24
CA VAL A 62 12.85 22.75 6.56
C VAL A 62 13.32 21.85 7.71
N ALA A 63 13.13 20.52 7.63
CA ALA A 63 13.71 19.62 8.62
C ALA A 63 15.24 19.71 8.64
N PHE A 64 15.87 19.84 7.48
CA PHE A 64 17.31 20.02 7.38
C PHE A 64 17.79 21.35 7.99
N ALA A 65 17.03 22.43 7.85
CA ALA A 65 17.35 23.67 8.54
C ALA A 65 17.27 23.52 10.08
N LEU A 66 16.23 22.83 10.57
CA LEU A 66 16.07 22.58 12.01
C LEU A 66 17.18 21.68 12.59
N SER A 67 17.66 20.69 11.84
CA SER A 67 18.81 19.87 12.29
C SER A 67 20.06 20.71 12.45
N ILE A 68 20.37 21.59 11.49
CA ILE A 68 21.55 22.45 11.56
C ILE A 68 21.47 23.36 12.79
N ILE A 69 20.32 23.98 13.05
CA ILE A 69 20.12 24.83 14.23
C ILE A 69 20.37 24.04 15.51
N GLY A 70 19.79 22.83 15.63
CA GLY A 70 19.98 21.97 16.79
C GLY A 70 21.46 21.58 17.01
N ILE A 71 22.18 21.27 15.94
CA ILE A 71 23.61 20.95 15.98
C ILE A 71 24.44 22.16 16.42
N VAL A 72 24.14 23.36 15.90
CA VAL A 72 24.85 24.59 16.27
C VAL A 72 24.65 24.93 17.75
N ILE A 73 23.43 24.80 18.27
CA ILE A 73 23.14 25.02 19.69
C ILE A 73 23.88 24.00 20.55
N ALA A 74 23.80 22.71 20.20
CA ALA A 74 24.49 21.65 20.93
C ALA A 74 26.02 21.83 20.92
N GLY A 75 26.59 22.18 19.77
CA GLY A 75 28.01 22.48 19.60
C GLY A 75 28.43 23.72 20.40
N GLY A 76 27.60 24.76 20.45
CA GLY A 76 27.84 25.94 21.28
C GLY A 76 27.94 25.58 22.76
N VAL A 77 26.98 24.82 23.28
CA VAL A 77 27.00 24.35 24.68
C VAL A 77 28.26 23.53 24.99
N LEU A 78 28.71 22.71 24.03
CA LEU A 78 29.89 21.87 24.20
C LEU A 78 31.20 22.68 24.26
N ILE A 79 31.37 23.67 23.37
CA ILE A 79 32.60 24.48 23.30
C ILE A 79 32.80 25.31 24.57
N PHE A 80 31.72 25.79 25.19
CA PHE A 80 31.79 26.55 26.44
C PHE A 80 31.96 25.69 27.70
N GLY A 81 32.22 24.38 27.56
CA GLY A 81 32.45 23.47 28.69
C GLY A 81 31.16 23.00 29.37
N GLY A 82 30.04 22.95 28.62
CA GLY A 82 28.78 22.40 29.11
C GLY A 82 28.83 20.88 29.36
N ASP A 83 27.79 20.36 30.02
CA ASP A 83 27.67 18.94 30.37
C ASP A 83 27.69 18.03 29.12
N LEU A 84 28.74 17.22 28.99
CA LEU A 84 28.90 16.25 27.90
C LEU A 84 27.72 15.27 27.82
N ASN A 85 27.20 14.85 28.98
CA ASN A 85 26.05 13.94 29.03
C ASN A 85 24.81 14.63 28.43
N GLY A 86 24.62 15.91 28.75
CA GLY A 86 23.58 16.75 28.15
C GLY A 86 23.74 16.90 26.62
N PHE A 87 24.97 17.10 26.14
CA PHE A 87 25.27 17.18 24.71
C PHE A 87 24.93 15.86 23.99
N PHE A 88 25.43 14.72 24.48
CA PHE A 88 25.16 13.42 23.86
C PHE A 88 23.67 13.09 23.84
N ARG A 89 22.94 13.40 24.92
CA ARG A 89 21.49 13.25 24.95
C ARG A 89 20.83 14.06 23.83
N THR A 90 21.23 15.32 23.67
CA THR A 90 20.67 16.20 22.62
C THR A 90 20.99 15.68 21.22
N LEU A 91 22.20 15.19 21.00
CA LEU A 91 22.63 14.64 19.72
C LEU A 91 21.86 13.36 19.36
N ILE A 92 21.67 12.43 20.32
CA ILE A 92 20.87 11.22 20.11
C ILE A 92 19.44 11.60 19.74
N PHE A 93 18.82 12.55 20.44
CA PHE A 93 17.46 13.00 20.09
C PHE A 93 17.37 13.55 18.68
N LEU A 94 18.36 14.34 18.24
CA LEU A 94 18.39 14.91 16.90
C LEU A 94 18.50 13.82 15.83
N VAL A 95 19.37 12.82 16.04
CA VAL A 95 19.49 11.66 15.15
C VAL A 95 18.20 10.84 15.12
N LEU A 96 17.57 10.59 16.27
CA LEU A 96 16.32 9.85 16.35
C LEU A 96 15.19 10.56 15.58
N VAL A 97 15.07 11.88 15.72
CA VAL A 97 14.07 12.67 14.96
C VAL A 97 14.30 12.54 13.46
N MET A 98 15.54 12.67 13.00
CA MET A 98 15.89 12.54 11.57
C MET A 98 15.64 11.12 11.05
N ALA A 99 16.00 10.10 11.83
CA ALA A 99 15.77 8.70 11.49
C ALA A 99 14.29 8.39 11.37
N LEU A 100 13.45 8.93 12.26
CA LEU A 100 12.00 8.76 12.19
C LEU A 100 11.39 9.49 10.99
N LEU A 101 11.83 10.72 10.69
CA LEU A 101 11.35 11.49 9.53
C LEU A 101 11.66 10.78 8.20
N VAL A 102 12.90 10.34 8.00
CA VAL A 102 13.32 9.62 6.78
C VAL A 102 12.73 8.22 6.74
N GLY A 103 12.71 7.53 7.88
CA GLY A 103 12.15 6.19 8.02
C GLY A 103 10.65 6.15 7.71
N ALA A 104 9.88 7.16 8.11
CA ALA A 104 8.45 7.25 7.83
C ALA A 104 8.15 7.26 6.32
N GLN A 105 8.94 7.96 5.51
CA GLN A 105 8.77 7.94 4.05
C GLN A 105 9.02 6.56 3.46
N ASN A 106 10.10 5.89 3.89
CA ASN A 106 10.44 4.55 3.41
C ASN A 106 9.39 3.51 3.81
N VAL A 107 8.85 3.61 5.03
CA VAL A 107 7.73 2.80 5.53
C VAL A 107 6.50 3.02 4.66
N MET A 108 6.07 4.27 4.46
CA MET A 108 4.89 4.57 3.64
C MET A 108 5.05 4.02 2.20
N SER A 109 6.19 4.27 1.56
CA SER A 109 6.44 3.75 0.21
C SER A 109 6.44 2.21 0.15
N THR A 110 6.96 1.54 1.18
CA THR A 110 7.08 0.08 1.19
C THR A 110 5.73 -0.61 1.42
N PHE A 111 4.90 -0.07 2.31
CA PHE A 111 3.61 -0.67 2.66
C PHE A 111 2.51 -0.28 1.67
N PHE A 112 2.49 0.96 1.18
CA PHE A 112 1.42 1.45 0.30
C PHE A 112 1.80 1.46 -1.19
N GLY A 113 3.08 1.60 -1.54
CA GLY A 113 3.53 1.58 -2.94
C GLY A 113 3.45 0.20 -3.61
N ARG A 114 3.72 -0.88 -2.86
CA ARG A 114 3.59 -2.26 -3.37
C ARG A 114 2.13 -2.67 -3.59
N GLY A 115 1.20 -2.15 -2.78
CA GLY A 115 -0.23 -2.37 -2.98
C GLY A 115 -0.73 -1.75 -4.30
N ALA A 116 -0.24 -0.55 -4.62
CA ALA A 116 -0.55 0.12 -5.87
C ALA A 116 0.04 -0.57 -7.12
N GLU A 117 1.26 -1.13 -7.03
CA GLU A 117 1.89 -1.87 -8.13
C GLU A 117 1.10 -3.14 -8.51
N ILE A 118 0.65 -3.90 -7.51
CA ILE A 118 -0.14 -5.12 -7.73
C ILE A 118 -1.50 -4.79 -8.35
N ALA A 119 -2.13 -3.70 -7.93
CA ALA A 119 -3.38 -3.21 -8.53
C ALA A 119 -3.19 -2.74 -9.98
N ALA A 120 -2.12 -1.99 -10.25
CA ALA A 120 -1.80 -1.50 -11.59
C ALA A 120 -1.52 -2.64 -12.58
N LEU A 121 -0.83 -3.69 -12.14
CA LEU A 121 -0.62 -4.90 -12.95
C LEU A 121 -1.96 -5.59 -13.26
N GLY A 122 -2.86 -5.68 -12.27
CA GLY A 122 -4.21 -6.23 -12.46
C GLY A 122 -5.01 -5.47 -13.51
N ASP A 123 -5.02 -4.13 -13.44
CA ASP A 123 -5.72 -3.28 -14.40
C ASP A 123 -5.13 -3.37 -15.81
N ALA A 124 -3.79 -3.43 -15.93
CA ALA A 124 -3.11 -3.61 -17.20
C ALA A 124 -3.46 -4.95 -17.87
N VAL A 125 -3.46 -6.05 -17.10
CA VAL A 125 -3.86 -7.38 -17.60
C VAL A 125 -5.32 -7.38 -18.02
N MET A 126 -6.22 -6.76 -17.25
CA MET A 126 -7.64 -6.68 -17.60
C MET A 126 -7.91 -5.84 -18.86
N HIS A 127 -7.17 -4.75 -19.07
CA HIS A 127 -7.21 -4.00 -20.33
C HIS A 127 -6.73 -4.83 -21.52
N GLN A 128 -5.68 -5.63 -21.34
CA GLN A 128 -5.13 -6.50 -22.37
C GLN A 128 -6.09 -7.66 -22.71
N LEU A 129 -6.78 -8.22 -21.72
CA LEU A 129 -7.81 -9.25 -21.90
C LEU A 129 -9.07 -8.69 -22.60
N LYS A 130 -9.47 -7.46 -22.28
CA LYS A 130 -10.54 -6.76 -23.01
C LYS A 130 -10.15 -6.52 -24.47
N ALA A 131 -8.93 -6.05 -24.73
CA ALA A 131 -8.43 -5.85 -26.09
C ALA A 131 -8.38 -7.18 -26.88
N ALA A 132 -7.86 -8.26 -26.28
CA ALA A 132 -7.79 -9.57 -26.92
C ALA A 132 -9.17 -10.20 -27.16
N SER A 133 -10.13 -10.02 -26.24
CA SER A 133 -11.49 -10.55 -26.41
C SER A 133 -12.30 -9.76 -27.45
N VAL A 134 -12.10 -8.45 -27.56
CA VAL A 134 -12.69 -7.64 -28.64
C VAL A 134 -12.17 -8.10 -30.00
N LEU A 135 -10.87 -8.30 -30.15
CA LEU A 135 -10.27 -8.83 -31.38
C LEU A 135 -10.81 -10.23 -31.72
N THR A 136 -10.96 -11.09 -30.71
CA THR A 136 -11.53 -12.44 -30.89
C THR A 136 -13.01 -12.41 -31.29
N ASN A 137 -13.79 -11.48 -30.73
CA ASN A 137 -15.21 -11.36 -31.05
C ASN A 137 -15.44 -10.76 -32.45
N SER A 138 -14.58 -9.84 -32.88
CA SER A 138 -14.60 -9.29 -34.25
C SER A 138 -14.31 -10.32 -35.33
N VAL A 139 -13.50 -11.35 -35.04
CA VAL A 139 -13.22 -12.46 -35.98
C VAL A 139 -14.38 -13.46 -36.06
N ARG A 140 -15.21 -13.56 -35.03
CA ARG A 140 -16.37 -14.48 -35.00
C ARG A 140 -17.60 -13.92 -35.73
N THR A 141 -17.67 -12.61 -35.95
CA THR A 141 -18.80 -11.92 -36.59
C THR A 141 -18.65 -11.71 -38.10
N VAL A 142 -17.67 -12.37 -38.73
CA VAL A 142 -17.46 -12.42 -40.20
C VAL A 142 -17.51 -13.88 -40.64
#